data_AF-A0A1V6QYT4-F1
#
_entry.id   AF-A0A1V6QYT4-F1
#
_cell.length_a   1.000
_cell.length_b   1.000
_cell.length_c   1.000
_cell.angle_alpha   90.00
_cell.angle_beta   90.00
_cell.angle_gamma   90.00
#
_symmetry.space_group_name_H-M   'P 1'
#
loop_
_entity.id
_entity.type
_entity.pdbx_description
1 polymer ?
#
loop_
_entity_poly.entity_id
_entity_poly.type
_entity_poly.pdbx_seq_one_letter_code
_entity_poly.pdbx_strand_id
1 'polypeptide(L)'
;MPLAQPDSIYRRERSYYLDLLQAQVVRLRTNPGRRLQVVDQLKELSQLTPGCIEASLVIRDTVFHRTCCNLQPLYLNAICSLLGDSDPALGHQIADMLEAAVPAEVCNPYHYPPGW
;
A
#
# COMPACT_ATOMS: atom_id res chain seq x y z
N MET A 1 -19.55 -29.96 -1.03
CA MET A 1 -19.16 -28.68 -1.66
C MET A 1 -17.75 -28.36 -1.18
N PRO A 2 -16.69 -28.54 -1.98
CA PRO A 2 -15.38 -28.09 -1.56
C PRO A 2 -15.36 -26.57 -1.64
N LEU A 3 -15.14 -25.90 -0.51
CA LEU A 3 -14.84 -24.48 -0.47
C LEU A 3 -13.57 -24.27 -1.29
N ALA A 4 -13.68 -23.60 -2.44
CA ALA A 4 -12.53 -23.20 -3.24
C ALA A 4 -11.54 -22.46 -2.33
N GLN A 5 -10.26 -22.87 -2.33
CA GLN A 5 -9.21 -22.30 -1.48
C GLN A 5 -9.25 -20.76 -1.56
N PRO A 6 -9.72 -20.07 -0.49
CA PRO A 6 -9.70 -18.61 -0.44
C PRO A 6 -8.27 -18.05 -0.44
N ASP A 7 -7.27 -18.93 -0.25
CA ASP A 7 -5.87 -18.60 -0.05
C ASP A 7 -5.12 -18.12 -1.30
N SER A 8 -5.46 -18.52 -2.53
CA SER A 8 -4.59 -18.20 -3.68
C SER A 8 -4.87 -16.82 -4.29
N ILE A 9 -6.15 -16.45 -4.44
CA ILE A 9 -6.55 -15.18 -5.05
C ILE A 9 -6.27 -14.03 -4.09
N TYR A 10 -6.72 -14.14 -2.84
CA TYR A 10 -6.48 -13.10 -1.83
C TYR A 10 -4.98 -12.83 -1.64
N ARG A 11 -4.16 -13.89 -1.53
CA ARG A 11 -2.69 -13.71 -1.42
C ARG A 11 -2.11 -13.01 -2.64
N ARG A 12 -2.56 -13.37 -3.84
CA ARG A 12 -2.10 -12.72 -5.08
C ARG A 12 -2.47 -11.24 -5.12
N GLU A 13 -3.70 -10.90 -4.77
CA GLU A 13 -4.19 -9.51 -4.75
C GLU A 13 -3.49 -8.69 -3.66
N ARG A 14 -3.31 -9.26 -2.46
CA ARG A 14 -2.54 -8.66 -1.37
C ARG A 14 -1.09 -8.38 -1.79
N SER A 15 -0.41 -9.37 -2.40
CA SER A 15 0.95 -9.19 -2.90
C SER A 15 1.02 -8.13 -4.00
N TYR A 16 0.11 -8.18 -4.97
CA TYR A 16 0.04 -7.19 -6.05
C TYR A 16 -0.13 -5.76 -5.51
N TYR A 17 -1.02 -5.57 -4.53
CA TYR A 17 -1.25 -4.29 -3.89
C TYR A 17 0.04 -3.75 -3.21
N LEU A 18 0.73 -4.61 -2.46
CA LEU A 18 1.98 -4.24 -1.77
C LEU A 18 3.12 -3.95 -2.76
N ASP A 19 3.25 -4.74 -3.83
CA ASP A 19 4.24 -4.54 -4.88
C ASP A 19 4.00 -3.21 -5.61
N LEU A 20 2.74 -2.87 -5.88
CA LEU A 20 2.37 -1.61 -6.51
C LEU A 20 2.70 -0.40 -5.63
N LEU A 21 2.43 -0.50 -4.32
CA LEU A 21 2.81 0.51 -3.33
C LEU A 21 4.33 0.69 -3.28
N GLN A 22 5.07 -0.41 -3.13
CA GLN A 22 6.53 -0.38 -3.07
C GLN A 22 7.15 0.23 -4.33
N ALA A 23 6.59 -0.08 -5.51
CA ALA A 23 7.04 0.51 -6.76
C ALA A 23 6.89 2.04 -6.78
N GLN A 24 5.83 2.59 -6.16
CA GLN A 24 5.65 4.05 -6.08
C GLN A 24 6.63 4.67 -5.10
N VAL A 25 6.88 4.05 -3.93
CA VAL A 25 7.90 4.49 -2.97
C VAL A 25 9.28 4.56 -3.64
N VAL A 26 9.67 3.52 -4.37
CA VAL A 26 10.95 3.49 -5.10
C VAL A 26 10.99 4.55 -6.20
N ARG A 27 9.90 4.77 -6.94
CA ARG A 27 9.84 5.79 -7.99
C ARG A 27 9.98 7.21 -7.45
N LEU A 28 9.34 7.51 -6.32
CA LEU A 28 9.47 8.82 -5.68
C LEU A 28 10.90 9.10 -5.23
N ARG A 29 11.62 8.09 -4.77
CA ARG A 29 13.03 8.19 -4.34
C ARG A 29 14.02 8.32 -5.51
N THR A 30 13.77 7.59 -6.59
CA THR A 30 14.74 7.45 -7.68
C THR A 30 14.50 8.40 -8.85
N ASN A 31 13.26 8.89 -9.03
CA ASN A 31 12.91 9.72 -10.17
C ASN A 31 11.81 10.75 -9.84
N PRO A 32 12.17 11.87 -9.17
CA PRO A 32 11.23 12.92 -8.79
C PRO A 32 10.47 13.53 -9.99
N GLY A 33 11.07 13.52 -11.19
CA GLY A 33 10.44 14.00 -12.42
C GLY A 33 9.22 13.20 -12.86
N ARG A 34 9.01 11.99 -12.32
CA ARG A 34 7.85 11.13 -12.60
C ARG A 34 6.70 11.27 -11.60
N ARG A 35 6.68 12.34 -10.79
CA ARG A 35 5.63 12.57 -9.78
C ARG A 35 4.20 12.44 -10.30
N LEU A 36 3.91 12.90 -11.53
CA LEU A 36 2.55 12.83 -12.09
C LEU A 36 2.15 11.39 -12.39
N GLN A 37 3.09 10.58 -12.87
CA GLN A 37 2.87 9.14 -13.03
C GLN A 37 2.62 8.47 -11.67
N VAL A 38 3.36 8.86 -10.64
CA VAL A 38 3.12 8.36 -9.27
C VAL A 38 1.74 8.75 -8.79
N VAL A 39 1.29 9.99 -9.03
CA VAL A 39 -0.05 10.45 -8.66
C VAL A 39 -1.14 9.56 -9.27
N ASP A 40 -1.04 9.22 -10.55
CA ASP A 40 -2.04 8.36 -11.19
C ASP A 40 -2.04 6.94 -10.59
N GLN A 41 -0.88 6.42 -10.21
CA GLN A 41 -0.76 5.13 -9.54
C GLN A 41 -1.24 5.16 -8.07
N LEU A 42 -1.08 6.30 -7.38
CA LEU A 42 -1.66 6.49 -6.04
C LEU A 42 -3.19 6.59 -6.10
N LYS A 43 -3.77 7.14 -7.19
CA LYS A 43 -5.23 7.09 -7.42
C LYS A 43 -5.72 5.67 -7.66
N GLU A 44 -4.96 4.87 -8.42
CA GLU A 44 -5.27 3.46 -8.62
C GLU A 44 -5.24 2.69 -7.27
N LEU A 45 -4.18 2.88 -6.47
CA LEU A 45 -4.10 2.30 -5.13
C LEU A 45 -5.27 2.73 -4.24
N SER A 46 -5.65 4.00 -4.25
CA SER A 46 -6.77 4.50 -3.43
C SER A 46 -8.13 3.92 -3.85
N GLN A 47 -8.30 3.61 -5.14
CA GLN A 47 -9.50 2.92 -5.66
C GLN A 47 -9.52 1.42 -5.31
N LEU A 48 -8.35 0.77 -5.25
CA LEU A 48 -8.24 -0.64 -4.84
C LEU A 48 -8.41 -0.84 -3.33
N THR A 49 -7.99 0.16 -2.53
CA THR A 49 -7.92 0.06 -1.06
C THR A 49 -9.22 -0.41 -0.39
N PRO A 50 -10.42 0.09 -0.74
CA PRO A 50 -11.67 -0.40 -0.14
C PRO A 50 -11.90 -1.91 -0.32
N GLY A 51 -11.60 -2.43 -1.52
CA GLY A 51 -11.70 -3.87 -1.80
C GLY A 51 -10.71 -4.68 -0.97
N CYS A 52 -9.48 -4.17 -0.79
CA CYS A 52 -8.49 -4.78 0.08
C CYS A 52 -8.95 -4.80 1.56
N ILE A 53 -9.54 -3.70 2.05
CA ILE A 53 -10.09 -3.59 3.42
C ILE A 53 -11.18 -4.63 3.66
N GLU A 54 -12.12 -4.77 2.71
CA GLU A 54 -13.22 -5.73 2.79
C GLU A 54 -12.70 -7.18 2.73
N ALA A 55 -11.84 -7.49 1.76
CA ALA A 55 -11.29 -8.83 1.59
C ALA A 55 -10.44 -9.27 2.79
N SER A 56 -9.60 -8.39 3.32
CA SER A 56 -8.77 -8.69 4.49
C SER A 56 -9.62 -8.90 5.76
N LEU A 57 -10.76 -8.22 5.88
CA LEU A 57 -11.71 -8.43 6.98
C LEU A 57 -12.35 -9.81 6.90
N VAL A 58 -12.76 -10.24 5.69
CA VAL A 58 -13.37 -11.57 5.45
C VAL A 58 -12.39 -12.69 5.79
N ILE A 59 -11.12 -12.54 5.38
CA ILE A 59 -10.06 -13.54 5.61
C ILE A 59 -9.40 -13.40 6.99
N ARG A 60 -9.81 -12.39 7.79
CA ARG A 60 -9.28 -12.08 9.13
C ARG A 60 -7.77 -11.75 9.15
N ASP A 61 -7.25 -11.20 8.05
CA ASP A 61 -5.91 -10.61 8.01
C ASP A 61 -5.96 -9.20 8.62
N THR A 62 -5.97 -9.16 9.95
CA THR A 62 -6.17 -7.91 10.72
C THR A 62 -5.01 -6.93 10.57
N VAL A 63 -3.80 -7.43 10.32
CA VAL A 63 -2.60 -6.63 10.13
C VAL A 63 -2.67 -5.90 8.80
N PHE A 64 -2.92 -6.62 7.70
CA PHE A 64 -3.11 -5.99 6.40
C PHE A 64 -4.35 -5.08 6.36
N HIS A 65 -5.44 -5.48 7.02
CA HIS A 65 -6.64 -4.65 7.15
C HIS A 65 -6.32 -3.28 7.75
N ARG A 66 -5.64 -3.25 8.91
CA ARG A 66 -5.26 -2.01 9.57
C ARG A 66 -4.33 -1.17 8.70
N THR A 67 -3.38 -1.80 8.02
CA THR A 67 -2.48 -1.12 7.08
C THR A 67 -3.25 -0.47 5.94
N CYS A 68 -4.22 -1.15 5.32
CA CYS A 68 -5.05 -0.56 4.29
C CYS A 68 -5.88 0.63 4.81
N CYS A 69 -6.48 0.51 5.99
CA CYS A 69 -7.21 1.61 6.64
C CYS A 69 -6.32 2.83 6.90
N ASN A 70 -5.06 2.61 7.30
CA ASN A 70 -4.10 3.69 7.52
C ASN A 70 -3.61 4.33 6.22
N LEU A 71 -3.39 3.52 5.17
CA LEU A 71 -2.90 3.98 3.87
C LEU A 71 -3.95 4.80 3.09
N GLN A 72 -5.24 4.48 3.24
CA GLN A 72 -6.31 5.15 2.51
C GLN A 72 -6.27 6.69 2.60
N PRO A 73 -6.25 7.31 3.80
CA PRO A 73 -6.12 8.76 3.91
C PRO A 73 -4.74 9.29 3.46
N LEU A 74 -3.67 8.48 3.60
CA LEU A 74 -2.33 8.88 3.19
C LEU A 74 -2.21 9.01 1.67
N TYR A 75 -2.88 8.16 0.88
CA TYR A 75 -2.91 8.31 -0.57
C TYR A 75 -3.56 9.61 -1.01
N LEU A 76 -4.68 9.98 -0.39
CA LEU A 76 -5.35 11.24 -0.71
C LEU A 76 -4.46 12.44 -0.38
N ASN A 77 -3.83 12.44 0.78
CA ASN A 77 -2.88 13.48 1.17
C ASN A 77 -1.69 13.55 0.19
N ALA A 78 -1.14 12.39 -0.17
CA ALA A 78 0.00 12.31 -1.08
C ALA A 78 -0.31 12.80 -2.49
N ILE A 79 -1.48 12.44 -3.03
CA ILE A 79 -1.98 12.93 -4.32
C ILE A 79 -2.09 14.45 -4.31
N CYS A 80 -2.73 15.03 -3.30
CA CYS A 80 -2.90 16.48 -3.19
C CYS A 80 -1.54 17.19 -3.12
N SER A 81 -0.61 16.66 -2.32
CA SER A 81 0.70 17.26 -2.09
C SER A 81 1.56 17.22 -3.37
N LEU A 82 1.64 16.06 -4.03
CA LEU A 82 2.43 15.88 -5.27
C LEU A 82 1.88 16.68 -6.47
N LEU A 83 0.58 16.99 -6.48
CA LEU A 83 -0.03 17.87 -7.48
C LEU A 83 0.23 19.35 -7.19
N GLY A 84 0.24 19.75 -5.91
CA GLY A 84 0.38 21.15 -5.50
C GLY A 84 1.81 21.67 -5.50
N ASP A 85 2.80 20.78 -5.31
CA ASP A 85 4.20 21.17 -5.15
C ASP A 85 5.13 20.32 -6.03
N SER A 86 6.13 20.99 -6.61
CA SER A 86 7.12 20.42 -7.52
C SER A 86 8.48 20.16 -6.88
N ASP A 87 8.63 20.45 -5.58
CA ASP A 87 9.84 20.19 -4.84
C ASP A 87 10.16 18.67 -4.82
N PRO A 88 11.32 18.25 -5.34
CA PRO A 88 11.79 16.87 -5.22
C PRO A 88 11.88 16.35 -3.78
N ALA A 89 12.12 17.23 -2.80
CA ALA A 89 12.18 16.86 -1.39
C ALA A 89 10.83 16.32 -0.89
N LEU A 90 9.72 16.89 -1.38
CA LEU A 90 8.39 16.41 -1.05
C LEU A 90 8.18 14.96 -1.51
N GLY A 91 8.70 14.59 -2.68
CA GLY A 91 8.65 13.21 -3.17
C GLY A 91 9.28 12.21 -2.19
N HIS A 92 10.43 12.57 -1.60
CA HIS A 92 11.11 11.75 -0.60
C HIS A 92 10.31 11.64 0.70
N GLN A 93 9.79 12.77 1.20
CA GLN A 93 8.94 12.78 2.41
C GLN A 93 7.69 11.91 2.25
N ILE A 94 7.04 11.98 1.09
CA ILE A 94 5.88 11.14 0.76
C ILE A 94 6.29 9.67 0.72
N ALA A 95 7.43 9.35 0.13
CA ALA A 95 7.94 7.97 0.09
C ALA A 95 8.17 7.42 1.50
N ASP A 96 8.80 8.20 2.38
CA ASP A 96 9.06 7.81 3.77
C ASP A 96 7.77 7.64 4.57
N MET A 97 6.79 8.53 4.38
CA MET A 97 5.47 8.43 5.00
C MET A 97 4.73 7.16 4.56
N LEU A 98 4.74 6.83 3.26
CA LEU A 98 4.09 5.64 2.73
C LEU A 98 4.76 4.35 3.19
N GLU A 99 6.09 4.32 3.22
CA GLU A 99 6.85 3.16 3.70
C GLU A 99 6.63 2.94 5.21
N ALA A 100 6.67 4.00 6.02
CA ALA A 100 6.44 3.92 7.47
C ALA A 100 5.04 3.45 7.85
N ALA A 101 4.05 3.62 6.95
CA ALA A 101 2.69 3.14 7.16
C ALA A 101 2.54 1.61 6.95
N VAL A 102 3.56 0.93 6.44
CA VAL A 102 3.57 -0.52 6.19
C VAL A 102 4.45 -1.24 7.23
N PRO A 103 3.84 -1.95 8.19
CA PRO A 103 4.58 -2.77 9.14
C PRO A 103 5.35 -3.90 8.46
N ALA A 104 6.48 -4.32 9.02
CA ALA A 104 7.31 -5.40 8.48
C ALA A 104 6.54 -6.74 8.38
N GLU A 105 5.59 -6.96 9.30
CA GLU A 105 4.71 -8.11 9.37
C GLU A 105 3.77 -8.20 8.15
N VAL A 106 3.46 -7.06 7.52
CA VAL A 106 2.66 -7.04 6.29
C VAL A 106 3.50 -7.55 5.11
N CYS A 107 4.76 -7.14 5.03
CA CYS A 107 5.68 -7.57 3.99
C CYS A 107 6.07 -9.04 4.11
N ASN A 108 6.08 -9.59 5.33
CA ASN A 108 6.33 -11.01 5.58
C ASN A 108 5.27 -11.62 6.52
N PRO A 109 4.12 -12.06 5.99
CA PRO A 109 3.01 -12.57 6.80
C PRO A 109 3.32 -13.89 7.53
N TYR A 110 4.47 -14.52 7.26
CA TYR A 110 4.92 -15.75 7.92
C TYR A 110 5.96 -15.51 9.03
N HIS A 111 6.45 -14.27 9.18
CA HIS A 111 7.18 -13.88 10.37
C HIS A 111 6.18 -13.62 11.49
N TYR A 112 5.79 -14.69 12.19
CA TYR A 112 5.25 -14.54 13.54
C TYR A 112 6.28 -13.79 14.38
N PRO A 113 5.89 -12.83 15.24
CA PRO A 113 6.81 -12.34 16.26
C PRO A 113 7.32 -13.55 17.06
N PRO A 114 8.61 -13.61 17.44
CA PRO A 114 9.06 -14.61 18.39
C PRO A 114 8.16 -14.49 19.63
N GLY A 115 7.50 -15.59 19.95
CA GLY A 115 6.26 -15.62 20.73
C GLY A 115 6.30 -14.94 22.10
N TRP A 116 5.10 -14.82 22.67
CA TRP A 116 4.90 -14.75 24.12
C TRP A 116 4.65 -16.16 24.64
#